data_AF-A0A506PQC1-F1
#
_entry.id   AF-A0A506PQC1-F1
#
_cell.length_a   1.000
_cell.length_b   1.000
_cell.length_c   1.000
_cell.angle_alpha   90.00
_cell.angle_beta   90.00
_cell.angle_gamma   90.00
#
_symmetry.space_group_name_H-M   'P 1'
#
loop_
_entity.id
_entity.type
_entity.pdbx_description
1 polymer ?
#
loop_
_entity_poly.entity_id
_entity_poly.type
_entity_poly.pdbx_seq_one_letter_code
_entity_poly.pdbx_strand_id
1 'polypeptide(L)'
;MNIVKIMRIIVAVVGVLAAIFLVRIIGVGDDEIKAGQDSVVQPLMYMAYVALILTIAAVLLFTVINLVKKPAVLKQTLINVGLFAVVVVIGYVMSSGTDLDLKPFVSKGLDVTESTSKYVGMGLITFYILTAIAILAMIYTGVKKLFNN
;
A
#
# COMPACT_ATOMS: atom_id res chain seq x y z
N MET A 1 22.84 18.16 11.59
CA MET A 1 22.68 17.98 10.13
C MET A 1 21.26 17.49 9.85
N ASN A 2 20.43 18.23 9.11
CA ASN A 2 19.02 17.85 8.91
C ASN A 2 18.95 16.50 8.17
N ILE A 3 18.18 15.54 8.69
CA ILE A 3 17.94 14.22 8.05
C ILE A 3 17.52 14.36 6.58
N VAL A 4 16.79 15.43 6.25
CA VAL A 4 16.38 15.79 4.89
C VAL A 4 17.58 16.11 3.99
N LYS A 5 18.63 16.77 4.51
CA LYS A 5 19.85 17.07 3.73
C LYS A 5 20.62 15.79 3.40
N ILE A 6 20.74 14.87 4.36
CA ILE A 6 21.40 13.57 4.16
C ILE A 6 20.64 12.76 3.11
N MET A 7 19.32 12.68 3.25
CA MET A 7 18.48 11.95 2.30
C MET A 7 18.55 12.52 0.88
N ARG A 8 18.57 13.85 0.72
CA ARG A 8 18.75 14.49 -0.59
C ARG A 8 20.06 14.09 -1.26
N ILE A 9 21.14 14.03 -0.50
CA ILE A 9 22.45 13.61 -1.02
C ILE A 9 22.41 12.14 -1.45
N ILE A 10 21.84 11.26 -0.62
CA ILE A 10 21.70 9.83 -0.95
C ILE A 10 20.88 9.64 -2.25
N VAL A 11 19.73 10.30 -2.36
CA VAL A 11 18.87 10.22 -3.55
C VAL A 11 19.57 10.79 -4.78
N ALA A 12 20.30 11.90 -4.64
CA ALA A 12 21.07 12.47 -5.74
C ALA A 12 22.16 11.52 -6.24
N VAL A 13 22.89 10.86 -5.33
CA VAL A 13 23.91 9.86 -5.69
C VAL A 13 23.29 8.67 -6.42
N VAL A 14 22.19 8.12 -5.90
CA VAL A 14 21.48 7.00 -6.55
C VAL A 14 20.97 7.41 -7.94
N GLY A 15 20.44 8.62 -8.09
CA GLY A 15 19.98 9.15 -9.38
C GLY A 15 21.11 9.33 -10.40
N VAL A 16 22.26 9.86 -9.96
CA VAL A 16 23.44 10.03 -10.84
C VAL A 16 23.99 8.66 -11.27
N LEU A 17 24.11 7.72 -10.35
CA LEU A 17 24.57 6.37 -10.67
C LEU A 17 23.61 5.65 -11.63
N ALA A 18 22.29 5.78 -11.42
CA ALA A 18 21.29 5.21 -12.33
C ALA A 18 21.40 5.81 -13.74
N ALA A 19 21.60 7.13 -13.83
CA ALA A 19 21.80 7.81 -15.12
C ALA A 19 23.07 7.32 -15.84
N ILE A 20 24.18 7.11 -15.11
CA ILE A 20 25.42 6.55 -15.69
C ILE A 20 25.18 5.15 -16.24
N PHE A 21 24.51 4.27 -15.47
CA PHE A 21 24.19 2.91 -15.94
C PHE A 21 23.22 2.91 -17.13
N LEU A 22 22.27 3.84 -17.17
CA LEU A 22 21.34 4.00 -18.29
C LEU A 22 22.08 4.45 -19.56
N VAL A 23 22.99 5.43 -19.46
CA VAL A 23 23.82 5.85 -20.60
C VAL A 23 24.69 4.70 -21.10
N ARG A 24 25.22 3.86 -20.19
CA ARG A 24 25.97 2.65 -20.55
C ARG A 24 25.12 1.65 -21.33
N ILE A 25 23.87 1.41 -20.91
CA ILE A 25 22.92 0.52 -21.61
C ILE A 25 22.62 1.05 -23.02
N ILE A 26 22.31 2.35 -23.14
CA ILE A 26 22.05 2.99 -24.45
C ILE A 26 23.28 2.90 -25.36
N GLY A 27 24.48 3.04 -24.81
CA GLY A 27 25.74 2.99 -25.57
C GLY A 27 26.11 1.61 -26.11
N VAL A 28 25.60 0.52 -25.52
CA VAL A 28 25.81 -0.87 -26.00
C VAL A 28 24.83 -1.23 -27.12
N GLY A 29 23.62 -0.68 -27.09
CA GLY A 29 22.59 -0.91 -28.12
C GLY A 29 21.78 -2.20 -27.92
N ASP A 30 20.57 -2.23 -28.49
CA ASP A 30 19.57 -3.28 -28.24
C ASP A 30 19.97 -4.67 -28.75
N ASP A 31 20.81 -4.74 -29.77
CA ASP A 31 21.20 -6.00 -30.43
C ASP A 31 22.15 -6.84 -29.56
N GLU A 32 23.08 -6.21 -28.85
CA GLU A 32 23.99 -6.90 -27.93
C GLU A 32 23.31 -7.29 -26.60
N ILE A 33 22.34 -6.49 -26.15
CA ILE A 33 21.58 -6.78 -24.92
C ILE A 33 20.66 -8.00 -25.13
N LYS A 34 20.01 -8.11 -26.30
CA LYS A 34 19.18 -9.28 -26.65
C LYS A 34 19.99 -10.57 -26.82
N ALA A 35 21.29 -10.47 -27.08
CA ALA A 35 22.20 -11.61 -27.18
C ALA A 35 22.61 -12.21 -25.82
N GLY A 36 22.05 -11.72 -24.71
CA GLY A 36 22.26 -12.27 -23.36
C GLY A 36 23.37 -11.61 -22.55
N GLN A 37 23.75 -10.36 -22.87
CA GLN A 37 24.66 -9.57 -22.04
C GLN A 37 23.97 -9.04 -20.76
N ASP A 38 23.62 -9.94 -19.85
CA ASP A 38 22.97 -9.57 -18.59
C ASP A 38 23.85 -8.65 -17.71
N SER A 39 25.17 -8.68 -17.89
CA SER A 39 26.14 -7.87 -17.14
C SER A 39 26.02 -6.36 -17.38
N VAL A 40 25.32 -5.95 -18.44
CA VAL A 40 25.07 -4.54 -18.77
C VAL A 40 23.75 -4.06 -18.14
N VAL A 41 22.74 -4.93 -18.06
CA VAL A 41 21.38 -4.60 -17.58
C VAL A 41 21.21 -4.82 -16.08
N GLN A 42 21.79 -5.90 -15.52
CA GLN A 42 21.68 -6.25 -14.10
C GLN A 42 22.04 -5.09 -13.16
N PRO A 43 23.12 -4.29 -13.38
CA PRO A 43 23.46 -3.18 -12.49
C PRO A 43 22.36 -2.12 -12.36
N LEU A 44 21.64 -1.82 -13.44
CA LEU A 44 20.51 -0.89 -13.41
C LEU A 44 19.34 -1.47 -12.62
N MET A 45 19.07 -2.77 -12.78
CA MET A 45 18.03 -3.47 -12.03
C MET A 45 18.31 -3.48 -10.53
N TYR A 46 19.55 -3.76 -10.11
CA TYR A 46 19.96 -3.65 -8.71
C TYR A 46 19.81 -2.23 -8.18
N MET A 47 20.10 -1.21 -8.99
CA MET A 47 19.90 0.18 -8.59
C MET A 47 18.42 0.51 -8.38
N ALA A 48 17.52 -0.04 -9.20
CA ALA A 48 16.08 0.10 -9.02
C ALA A 48 15.60 -0.54 -7.70
N TYR A 49 16.11 -1.73 -7.36
CA TYR A 49 15.82 -2.37 -6.06
C TYR A 49 16.36 -1.54 -4.88
N VAL A 50 17.58 -1.01 -4.99
CA VAL A 50 18.16 -0.12 -3.97
C VAL A 50 17.29 1.13 -3.80
N ALA A 51 16.86 1.76 -4.89
CA ALA A 51 15.98 2.92 -4.85
C ALA A 51 14.61 2.60 -4.22
N LEU A 52 14.03 1.43 -4.53
CA LEU A 52 12.78 0.97 -3.94
C LEU A 52 12.93 0.77 -2.43
N ILE A 53 13.96 0.07 -1.98
CA ILE A 53 14.23 -0.18 -0.57
C ILE A 53 14.47 1.14 0.18
N LEU A 54 15.28 2.05 -0.39
CA LEU A 54 15.52 3.36 0.19
C LEU A 54 14.24 4.20 0.29
N THR A 55 13.37 4.13 -0.72
CA THR A 55 12.09 4.85 -0.72
C THR A 55 11.17 4.32 0.37
N ILE A 56 11.02 3.00 0.47
CA ILE A 56 10.22 2.36 1.52
C ILE A 56 10.78 2.74 2.90
N ALA A 57 12.09 2.60 3.10
CA ALA A 57 12.75 2.93 4.36
C ALA A 57 12.57 4.40 4.73
N ALA A 58 12.73 5.32 3.77
CA ALA A 58 12.52 6.75 3.98
C ALA A 58 11.06 7.03 4.36
N VAL A 59 10.09 6.54 3.59
CA VAL A 59 8.66 6.77 3.87
C VAL A 59 8.32 6.28 5.27
N LEU A 60 8.72 5.05 5.63
CA LEU A 60 8.46 4.50 6.97
C LEU A 60 9.11 5.35 8.07
N LEU A 61 10.39 5.69 7.92
CA LEU A 61 11.13 6.44 8.92
C LEU A 61 10.56 7.86 9.10
N PHE A 62 10.27 8.57 8.02
CA PHE A 62 9.67 9.89 8.08
C PHE A 62 8.25 9.86 8.62
N THR A 63 7.46 8.84 8.25
CA THR A 63 6.09 8.69 8.75
C THR A 63 6.09 8.46 10.25
N VAL A 64 6.86 7.49 10.74
CA VAL A 64 6.95 7.17 12.17
C VAL A 64 7.48 8.36 12.97
N ILE A 65 8.58 8.98 12.53
CA ILE A 65 9.14 10.16 13.23
C ILE A 65 8.14 11.31 13.26
N ASN A 66 7.44 11.58 12.17
CA ASN A 66 6.46 12.67 12.11
C ASN A 66 5.22 12.38 12.94
N LEU A 67 4.77 11.12 13.01
CA LEU A 67 3.67 10.70 13.89
C LEU A 67 4.06 10.90 15.35
N VAL A 68 5.21 10.33 15.79
CA VAL A 68 5.65 10.39 17.19
C VAL A 68 5.91 11.83 17.63
N LYS A 69 6.48 12.68 16.77
CA LYS A 69 6.72 14.10 17.09
C LYS A 69 5.44 14.93 17.19
N LYS A 70 4.32 14.46 16.66
CA LYS A 70 3.04 15.17 16.64
C LYS A 70 1.99 14.39 17.44
N PRO A 71 1.97 14.49 18.77
CA PRO A 71 1.11 13.66 19.62
C PRO A 71 -0.40 13.81 19.30
N ALA A 72 -0.83 15.00 18.89
CA ALA A 72 -2.20 15.23 18.44
C ALA A 72 -2.55 14.44 17.17
N VAL A 73 -1.65 14.42 16.18
CA VAL A 73 -1.83 13.66 14.94
C VAL A 73 -1.76 12.16 15.22
N LEU A 74 -0.80 11.71 16.02
CA LEU A 74 -0.67 10.32 16.43
C LEU A 74 -1.94 9.80 17.11
N LYS A 75 -2.49 10.57 18.06
CA LYS A 75 -3.74 10.21 18.75
C LYS A 75 -4.89 10.08 17.75
N GLN A 76 -5.05 11.03 16.84
CA GLN A 76 -6.12 10.98 15.84
C GLN A 76 -5.95 9.79 14.90
N THR A 77 -4.73 9.50 14.44
CA THR A 77 -4.45 8.33 13.61
C THR A 77 -4.77 7.04 14.35
N LEU A 78 -4.35 6.90 15.63
CA LEU A 78 -4.65 5.72 16.44
C LEU A 78 -6.15 5.54 16.67
N ILE A 79 -6.88 6.62 16.93
CA ILE A 79 -8.34 6.56 17.06
C ILE A 79 -8.96 6.09 15.74
N ASN A 80 -8.57 6.66 14.60
CA ASN A 80 -9.12 6.29 13.30
C ASN A 80 -8.83 4.82 12.94
N VAL A 81 -7.59 4.37 13.17
CA VAL A 81 -7.19 2.97 12.95
C VAL A 81 -7.93 2.03 13.91
N GLY A 82 -8.06 2.42 15.17
CA GLY A 82 -8.82 1.66 16.17
C GLY A 82 -10.29 1.53 15.78
N LEU A 83 -10.93 2.61 15.34
CA LEU A 83 -12.32 2.59 14.87
C LEU A 83 -12.49 1.67 13.65
N PHE A 84 -11.57 1.77 12.68
CA PHE A 84 -11.56 0.88 11.52
C PHE A 84 -11.39 -0.59 11.94
N ALA A 85 -10.46 -0.87 12.86
CA ALA A 85 -10.25 -2.22 13.37
C ALA A 85 -11.50 -2.77 14.08
N VAL A 86 -12.24 -1.96 14.84
CA VAL A 86 -13.53 -2.36 15.43
C VAL A 86 -14.52 -2.78 14.35
N VAL A 87 -14.62 -2.03 13.24
CA VAL A 87 -15.52 -2.39 12.12
C VAL A 87 -15.05 -3.69 11.43
N VAL A 88 -13.74 -3.91 11.30
CA VAL A 88 -13.18 -5.16 10.77
C VAL A 88 -13.53 -6.33 11.69
N VAL A 89 -13.40 -6.18 13.01
CA VAL A 89 -13.76 -7.20 13.98
C VAL A 89 -15.25 -7.53 13.93
N ILE A 90 -16.12 -6.52 13.84
CA ILE A 90 -17.55 -6.71 13.65
C ILE A 90 -17.80 -7.51 12.35
N GLY A 91 -17.15 -7.12 11.25
CA GLY A 91 -17.24 -7.84 9.98
C GLY A 91 -16.78 -9.29 10.08
N TYR A 92 -15.73 -9.58 10.85
CA TYR A 92 -15.20 -10.92 11.04
C TYR A 92 -16.09 -11.81 11.91
N VAL A 93 -16.70 -11.24 12.96
CA VAL A 93 -17.63 -11.96 13.84
C VAL A 93 -18.94 -12.26 13.11
N MET A 94 -19.42 -11.32 12.29
CA MET A 94 -20.62 -11.50 11.49
C MET A 94 -20.40 -12.38 10.26
N SER A 95 -19.16 -12.52 9.78
CA SER A 95 -18.88 -13.37 8.63
C SER A 95 -18.86 -14.85 9.01
N SER A 96 -19.43 -15.65 8.13
CA SER A 96 -19.40 -17.11 8.22
C SER A 96 -18.79 -17.66 6.94
N GLY A 97 -17.94 -18.68 7.09
CA GLY A 97 -17.28 -19.36 5.97
C GLY A 97 -18.13 -20.46 5.33
N THR A 98 -19.21 -20.86 6.01
CA THR A 98 -20.05 -22.02 5.67
C THR A 98 -21.38 -21.66 5.03
N ASP A 99 -21.71 -20.37 4.94
CA ASP A 99 -22.99 -19.89 4.41
C ASP A 99 -23.08 -20.03 2.88
N LEU A 100 -21.96 -20.28 2.22
CA LEU A 100 -21.85 -20.46 0.77
C LEU A 100 -21.45 -21.89 0.44
N ASP A 101 -22.17 -22.55 -0.47
CA ASP A 101 -21.72 -23.84 -1.01
C ASP A 101 -20.42 -23.63 -1.80
N LEU A 102 -19.32 -24.20 -1.32
CA LEU A 102 -17.99 -24.06 -1.91
C LEU A 102 -17.74 -25.04 -3.06
N LYS A 103 -18.60 -26.05 -3.25
CA LYS A 103 -18.47 -27.06 -4.32
C LYS A 103 -18.34 -26.47 -5.74
N PRO A 104 -19.06 -25.40 -6.13
CA PRO A 104 -18.91 -24.76 -7.43
C PRO A 104 -17.55 -24.09 -7.66
N PHE A 105 -16.85 -23.71 -6.58
CA PHE A 105 -15.52 -23.10 -6.65
C PHE A 105 -14.43 -24.18 -6.68
N VAL A 106 -14.54 -25.19 -5.82
CA VAL A 106 -13.61 -26.34 -5.79
C VAL A 106 -13.66 -27.13 -7.11
N SER A 107 -14.86 -27.31 -7.70
CA SER A 107 -15.02 -27.96 -9.01
C SER A 107 -14.42 -27.19 -10.19
N LYS A 108 -14.18 -25.88 -10.03
CA LYS A 108 -13.45 -25.04 -11.01
C LYS A 108 -11.93 -25.05 -10.79
N GLY A 109 -11.42 -25.90 -9.90
CA GLY A 109 -10.01 -25.98 -9.54
C GLY A 109 -9.52 -24.86 -8.63
N LEU A 110 -10.44 -24.10 -8.01
CA LEU A 110 -10.08 -23.07 -7.02
C LEU A 110 -10.06 -23.70 -5.63
N ASP A 111 -8.92 -23.58 -4.94
CA ASP A 111 -8.74 -24.12 -3.59
C ASP A 111 -9.37 -23.18 -2.54
N VAL A 112 -10.69 -23.02 -2.62
CA VAL A 112 -11.45 -22.15 -1.71
C VAL A 112 -11.80 -22.91 -0.46
N THR A 113 -11.05 -22.63 0.61
CA THR A 113 -11.33 -23.15 1.95
C THR A 113 -12.42 -22.32 2.64
N GLU A 114 -13.06 -22.89 3.67
CA GLU A 114 -14.00 -22.17 4.55
C GLU A 114 -13.36 -20.93 5.18
N SER A 115 -12.06 -20.97 5.49
CA SER A 115 -11.32 -19.83 6.04
C SER A 115 -11.19 -18.71 5.01
N THR A 116 -10.85 -19.05 3.76
CA THR A 116 -10.78 -18.09 2.65
C THR A 116 -12.16 -17.44 2.44
N SER A 117 -13.22 -18.24 2.43
CA SER A 117 -14.61 -17.77 2.33
C SER A 117 -14.97 -16.81 3.46
N LYS A 118 -14.61 -17.14 4.71
CA LYS A 118 -14.86 -16.28 5.87
C LYS A 118 -14.13 -14.94 5.80
N TYR A 119 -12.89 -14.91 5.31
CA TYR A 119 -12.14 -13.65 5.12
C TYR A 119 -12.72 -12.77 4.02
N VAL A 120 -13.21 -13.37 2.93
CA VAL A 120 -13.93 -12.64 1.88
C VAL A 120 -15.24 -12.08 2.43
N GLY A 121 -16.02 -12.89 3.14
CA GLY A 121 -17.24 -12.46 3.83
C GLY A 121 -16.99 -11.33 4.83
N MET A 122 -15.89 -11.41 5.61
CA MET A 122 -15.45 -10.33 6.50
C MET A 122 -15.23 -9.05 5.71
N GLY A 123 -14.45 -9.12 4.62
CA GLY A 123 -14.15 -7.96 3.77
C GLY A 123 -15.41 -7.32 3.20
N LEU A 124 -16.38 -8.13 2.74
CA LEU A 124 -17.65 -7.65 2.21
C LEU A 124 -18.51 -6.97 3.29
N ILE A 125 -18.67 -7.59 4.46
CA ILE A 125 -19.45 -7.02 5.56
C ILE A 125 -18.81 -5.71 6.06
N THR A 126 -17.49 -5.70 6.25
CA THR A 126 -16.75 -4.49 6.60
C THR A 126 -16.96 -3.39 5.55
N PHE A 127 -16.90 -3.72 4.26
CA PHE A 127 -17.18 -2.77 3.19
C PHE A 127 -18.59 -2.22 3.28
N TYR A 128 -19.62 -3.07 3.41
CA TYR A 128 -21.01 -2.63 3.51
C TYR A 128 -21.26 -1.70 4.70
N ILE A 129 -20.70 -2.01 5.88
CA ILE A 129 -20.80 -1.15 7.05
C ILE A 129 -20.16 0.22 6.78
N LEU A 130 -18.94 0.24 6.24
CA LEU A 130 -18.24 1.49 5.95
C LEU A 130 -18.93 2.31 4.85
N THR A 131 -19.48 1.65 3.82
CA THR A 131 -20.25 2.31 2.76
C THR A 131 -21.50 2.96 3.35
N ALA A 132 -22.24 2.27 4.21
CA ALA A 132 -23.42 2.84 4.86
C ALA A 132 -23.05 4.07 5.73
N ILE A 133 -21.99 3.96 6.54
CA ILE A 133 -21.49 5.07 7.36
C ILE A 133 -21.07 6.25 6.47
N ALA A 134 -20.38 6.00 5.36
CA ALA A 134 -19.94 7.04 4.43
C ALA A 134 -21.12 7.77 3.79
N ILE A 135 -22.15 7.04 3.35
CA ILE A 135 -23.38 7.63 2.79
C ILE A 135 -24.06 8.53 3.82
N LEU A 136 -24.25 8.03 5.06
CA LEU A 136 -24.85 8.81 6.14
C LEU A 136 -24.03 10.07 6.48
N ALA A 137 -22.70 9.95 6.53
CA ALA A 137 -21.81 11.08 6.78
C ALA A 137 -21.89 12.12 5.66
N MET A 138 -21.96 11.70 4.39
CA MET A 138 -22.12 12.61 3.25
C MET A 138 -23.45 13.36 3.29
N ILE A 139 -24.56 12.65 3.57
CA ILE A 139 -25.88 13.27 3.72
C ILE A 139 -25.87 14.27 4.86
N TYR A 140 -25.37 13.88 6.04
CA TYR A 140 -25.28 14.78 7.20
C TYR A 140 -24.48 16.04 6.88
N THR A 141 -23.32 15.88 6.24
CA THR A 141 -22.45 17.01 5.88
C THR A 141 -23.10 17.91 4.83
N GLY A 142 -23.80 17.33 3.85
CA GLY A 142 -24.56 18.05 2.84
C GLY A 142 -25.70 18.86 3.45
N VAL A 143 -26.53 18.23 4.28
CA VAL A 143 -27.65 18.86 4.98
C VAL A 143 -27.17 19.96 5.91
N LYS A 144 -26.12 19.72 6.71
CA LYS A 144 -25.55 20.72 7.61
C LYS A 144 -25.06 21.96 6.86
N LYS A 145 -24.45 21.81 5.68
CA LYS A 145 -24.03 22.94 4.85
C LYS A 145 -25.21 23.80 4.36
N LEU A 146 -26.37 23.19 4.12
CA LEU A 146 -27.57 23.91 3.69
C LEU A 146 -28.19 24.75 4.82
N PHE A 147 -28.12 24.26 6.06
CA PHE A 147 -28.70 24.93 7.22
C PHE A 147 -27.74 25.86 7.97
N ASN A 148 -26.43 25.69 7.80
CA ASN A 148 -25.40 26.51 8.45
C ASN A 148 -24.83 27.56 7.48
N ASN A 149 -25.67 28.07 6.59
CA ASN A 149 -25.39 29.23 5.76
C ASN A 149 -25.83 30.50 6.49
#